data_AF-A0A972G9F7-F1
#
_entry.id   AF-A0A972G9F7-F1
#
_cell.length_a   1.000
_cell.length_b   1.000
_cell.length_c   1.000
_cell.angle_alpha   90.00
_cell.angle_beta   90.00
_cell.angle_gamma   90.00
#
_symmetry.space_group_name_H-M   'P 1'
#
loop_
_entity.id
_entity.type
_entity.pdbx_description
1 polymer ?
#
loop_
_entity_poly.entity_id
_entity_poly.type
_entity_poly.pdbx_seq_one_letter_code
_entity_poly.pdbx_strand_id
1 'polypeptide(L)'
;MTQGRFIAVVGPSGVGKDSVMEALCAARPDLYRVRRVITRAAEAGGEDYEPVSREMFQTRVANGDFALHWEAHGLSYGIPSGVASRLSAGQDALANLSRSMLGTAASVFAEVHVLSITASPEVLAQRLADRGRETPADVAARLARTAPPMPQGVRVTQINNSGALADSVATALAALYPAKV
;
A
#
# COMPACT_ATOMS: atom_id res chain seq x y z
N MET A 1 25.97 7.05 3.47
CA MET A 1 25.04 5.90 3.56
C MET A 1 23.89 6.20 2.61
N THR A 2 23.43 5.22 1.83
CA THR A 2 22.26 5.41 0.95
C THR A 2 21.00 5.47 1.79
N GLN A 3 20.12 6.45 1.53
CA GLN A 3 18.83 6.55 2.19
C GLN A 3 17.92 5.40 1.72
N GLY A 4 17.07 4.89 2.61
CA GLY A 4 16.06 3.90 2.27
C GLY A 4 14.92 4.55 1.50
N ARG A 5 14.19 3.73 0.73
CA ARG A 5 13.07 4.15 -0.11
C ARG A 5 11.75 3.91 0.59
N PHE A 6 10.83 4.86 0.45
CA PHE A 6 9.43 4.64 0.76
C PHE A 6 8.76 3.93 -0.42
N ILE A 7 8.42 2.67 -0.24
CA ILE A 7 7.80 1.83 -1.27
C ILE A 7 6.29 1.83 -1.06
N ALA A 8 5.57 2.56 -1.92
CA ALA A 8 4.12 2.69 -1.85
C ALA A 8 3.44 1.62 -2.73
N VAL A 9 2.64 0.75 -2.12
CA VAL A 9 1.84 -0.25 -2.83
C VAL A 9 0.43 0.28 -3.04
N VAL A 10 0.05 0.45 -4.30
CA VAL A 10 -1.26 0.97 -4.72
C VAL A 10 -1.95 -0.02 -5.65
N GLY A 11 -3.27 0.04 -5.73
CA GLY A 11 -4.07 -0.84 -6.58
C GLY A 11 -5.51 -0.96 -6.09
N PRO A 12 -6.43 -1.44 -6.93
CA PRO A 12 -7.84 -1.57 -6.56
C PRO A 12 -8.05 -2.51 -5.37
N SER A 13 -9.22 -2.42 -4.75
CA SER A 13 -9.64 -3.42 -3.75
C SER A 13 -9.74 -4.79 -4.42
N GLY A 14 -9.36 -5.87 -3.72
CA GLY A 14 -9.40 -7.23 -4.26
C GLY A 14 -8.21 -7.63 -5.15
N VAL A 15 -7.31 -6.69 -5.51
CA VAL A 15 -6.19 -6.97 -6.42
C VAL A 15 -5.07 -7.84 -5.82
N GLY A 16 -5.10 -8.10 -4.51
CA GLY A 16 -4.10 -8.93 -3.83
C GLY A 16 -2.86 -8.19 -3.29
N LYS A 17 -2.97 -6.87 -3.03
CA LYS A 17 -1.87 -6.08 -2.45
C LYS A 17 -1.27 -6.71 -1.20
N ASP A 18 -2.11 -7.09 -0.24
CA ASP A 18 -1.66 -7.58 1.05
C ASP A 18 -0.86 -8.90 0.89
N SER A 19 -1.32 -9.80 0.03
CA SER A 19 -0.62 -11.04 -0.30
C SER A 19 0.72 -10.80 -1.00
N VAL A 20 0.77 -9.85 -1.94
CA VAL A 20 2.03 -9.45 -2.60
C VAL A 20 3.00 -8.84 -1.58
N MET A 21 2.52 -7.96 -0.71
CA MET A 21 3.34 -7.32 0.32
C MET A 21 3.89 -8.34 1.32
N GLU A 22 3.06 -9.28 1.77
CA GLU A 22 3.46 -10.35 2.67
C GLU A 22 4.53 -11.24 2.05
N ALA A 23 4.31 -11.70 0.82
CA ALA A 23 5.28 -12.52 0.11
C ALA A 23 6.59 -11.77 -0.19
N LEU A 24 6.52 -10.46 -0.48
CA LEU A 24 7.71 -9.61 -0.63
C LEU A 24 8.53 -9.53 0.65
N CYS A 25 7.89 -9.27 1.79
CA CYS A 25 8.59 -9.22 3.08
C CYS A 25 9.14 -10.59 3.50
N ALA A 26 8.47 -11.69 3.13
CA ALA A 26 9.01 -13.03 3.34
C ALA A 26 10.27 -13.29 2.48
N ALA A 27 10.27 -12.84 1.23
CA ALA A 27 11.42 -12.96 0.34
C ALA A 27 12.56 -11.96 0.65
N ARG A 28 12.25 -10.83 1.29
CA ARG A 28 13.18 -9.78 1.69
C ARG A 28 12.96 -9.39 3.16
N PRO A 29 13.54 -10.14 4.11
CA PRO A 29 13.37 -9.88 5.54
C PRO A 29 13.90 -8.52 6.01
N ASP A 30 14.79 -7.88 5.23
CA ASP A 30 15.30 -6.54 5.48
C ASP A 30 14.31 -5.43 5.09
N LEU A 31 13.30 -5.73 4.27
CA LEU A 31 12.24 -4.80 3.89
C LEU A 31 11.23 -4.62 5.03
N TYR A 32 11.13 -3.40 5.55
CA TYR A 32 10.22 -3.11 6.65
C TYR A 32 8.78 -2.97 6.18
N ARG A 33 7.90 -3.91 6.59
CA ARG A 33 6.45 -3.75 6.39
C ARG A 33 5.90 -2.70 7.35
N VAL A 34 5.37 -1.61 6.80
CA VAL A 34 4.79 -0.53 7.59
C VAL A 34 3.43 -0.95 8.11
N ARG A 35 3.31 -1.02 9.44
CA ARG A 35 2.03 -1.15 10.14
C ARG A 35 1.33 0.21 10.19
N ARG A 36 0.20 0.33 9.50
CA ARG A 36 -0.58 1.58 9.42
C ARG A 36 -1.41 1.79 10.67
N VAL A 37 -1.73 3.03 11.01
CA VAL A 37 -2.71 3.36 12.06
C VAL A 37 -4.04 3.68 11.38
N ILE A 38 -5.12 3.01 11.74
CA ILE A 38 -6.41 3.14 11.05
C ILE A 38 -7.55 3.22 12.06
N THR A 39 -8.56 4.04 11.79
CA THR A 39 -9.78 4.12 12.61
C THR A 39 -10.77 2.97 12.36
N ARG A 40 -10.30 1.84 11.84
CA ARG A 40 -11.10 0.66 11.58
C ARG A 40 -11.12 -0.19 12.84
N ALA A 41 -12.29 -0.75 13.17
CA ALA A 41 -12.44 -1.63 14.31
C ALA A 41 -11.56 -2.89 14.18
N ALA A 42 -10.87 -3.27 15.26
CA ALA A 42 -9.85 -4.32 15.27
C ALA A 42 -10.37 -5.66 14.71
N GLU A 43 -11.62 -5.97 15.04
CA GLU A 43 -12.37 -7.16 14.67
C GLU A 43 -12.75 -7.24 13.18
N ALA A 44 -12.62 -6.15 12.41
CA ALA A 44 -12.96 -6.13 10.99
C ALA A 44 -11.98 -6.93 10.11
N GLY A 45 -10.86 -7.38 10.66
CA GLY A 45 -9.81 -8.12 9.96
C GLY A 45 -9.14 -7.33 8.84
N GLY A 46 -8.38 -8.03 8.00
CA GLY A 46 -7.63 -7.46 6.87
C GLY A 46 -6.12 -7.52 7.07
N GLU A 47 -5.40 -6.53 6.54
CA GLU A 47 -3.96 -6.38 6.77
C GLU A 47 -3.59 -6.27 8.26
N ASP A 48 -2.30 -6.35 8.59
CA ASP A 48 -1.78 -5.97 9.91
C ASP A 48 -1.73 -4.43 10.04
N TYR A 49 -2.54 -3.89 10.95
CA TYR A 49 -2.63 -2.45 11.25
C TYR A 49 -2.85 -2.23 12.75
N GLU A 50 -2.65 -0.99 13.20
CA GLU A 50 -2.97 -0.51 14.53
C GLU A 50 -4.37 0.14 14.52
N PRO A 51 -5.38 -0.50 15.13
CA PRO A 51 -6.71 0.08 15.27
C PRO A 51 -6.70 1.17 16.36
N VAL A 52 -7.28 2.34 16.06
CA VAL A 52 -7.45 3.43 17.04
C VAL A 52 -8.84 4.04 16.93
N SER A 53 -9.31 4.73 17.97
CA SER A 53 -10.53 5.54 17.85
C SER A 53 -10.28 6.76 16.97
N ARG A 54 -11.37 7.39 16.48
CA ARG A 54 -11.27 8.62 15.70
C ARG A 54 -10.66 9.75 16.53
N GLU A 55 -11.03 9.85 17.80
CA GLU A 55 -10.53 10.85 18.75
C GLU A 55 -9.02 10.69 18.95
N MET A 56 -8.57 9.46 19.21
CA MET A 56 -7.14 9.14 19.34
C MET A 56 -6.38 9.45 18.05
N PHE A 57 -6.93 9.12 16.89
CA PHE A 57 -6.30 9.44 15.61
C PHE A 57 -6.09 10.95 15.45
N GLN A 58 -7.09 11.77 15.78
CA GLN A 58 -6.98 13.22 15.72
C GLN A 58 -5.96 13.78 16.72
N THR A 59 -5.89 13.23 17.93
CA THR A 59 -4.83 13.57 18.89
C THR A 59 -3.44 13.29 18.31
N ARG A 60 -3.24 12.13 17.67
CA ARG A 60 -1.97 11.76 17.04
C ARG A 60 -1.60 12.66 15.85
N VAL A 61 -2.59 13.09 15.06
CA VAL A 61 -2.39 14.10 14.01
C VAL A 61 -1.88 15.40 14.63
N ALA A 62 -2.53 15.90 15.70
CA ALA A 62 -2.16 17.14 16.37
C ALA A 62 -0.74 17.07 16.99
N ASN A 63 -0.31 15.89 17.42
CA ASN A 63 1.02 15.64 17.97
C ASN A 63 2.13 15.45 16.92
N GLY A 64 1.79 15.35 15.63
CA GLY A 64 2.76 15.08 14.57
C GLY A 64 3.24 13.62 14.50
N ASP A 65 2.43 12.68 14.98
CA ASP A 65 2.80 11.25 15.04
C ASP A 65 2.79 10.55 13.66
N PHE A 66 2.35 11.24 12.61
CA PHE A 66 2.23 10.70 11.26
C PHE A 66 3.12 11.43 10.25
N ALA A 67 3.85 10.65 9.45
CA ALA A 67 4.50 11.16 8.24
C ALA A 67 3.48 11.45 7.13
N LEU A 68 2.43 10.63 7.05
CA LEU A 68 1.30 10.83 6.14
C LEU A 68 0.01 10.48 6.87
N HIS A 69 -1.05 11.25 6.65
CA HIS A 69 -2.39 10.87 7.08
C HIS A 69 -3.43 11.31 6.05
N TRP A 70 -4.53 10.57 5.94
CA TRP A 70 -5.64 10.89 5.04
C TRP A 70 -6.94 10.24 5.50
N GLU A 71 -8.06 10.68 4.92
CA GLU A 71 -9.36 10.04 5.10
C GLU A 71 -9.83 9.39 3.79
N ALA A 72 -10.44 8.21 3.90
CA ALA A 72 -11.08 7.52 2.78
C ALA A 72 -12.17 6.56 3.28
N HIS A 73 -13.30 6.52 2.59
CA HIS A 73 -14.40 5.61 2.92
C HIS A 73 -14.86 5.68 4.39
N GLY A 74 -14.90 6.89 4.97
CA GLY A 74 -15.33 7.12 6.35
C GLY A 74 -14.29 6.73 7.43
N LEU A 75 -13.10 6.29 7.02
CA LEU A 75 -12.00 5.91 7.90
C LEU A 75 -10.82 6.88 7.74
N SER A 76 -10.03 7.03 8.79
CA SER A 76 -8.75 7.75 8.77
C SER A 76 -7.61 6.75 8.77
N TYR A 77 -6.54 7.08 8.04
CA TYR A 77 -5.37 6.23 7.83
C TYR A 77 -4.11 7.06 8.08
N GLY A 78 -3.12 6.48 8.74
CA GLY A 78 -1.86 7.11 9.09
C GLY A 78 -0.66 6.21 8.81
N ILE A 79 0.39 6.78 8.23
CA ILE A 79 1.74 6.22 8.21
C ILE A 79 2.52 6.84 9.37
N PRO A 80 2.98 6.05 10.36
CA PRO A 80 3.70 6.59 11.52
C PRO A 80 4.96 7.38 11.13
N SER A 81 5.23 8.46 11.85
CA SER A 81 6.44 9.30 11.65
C SER A 81 7.74 8.52 11.81
N GLY A 82 7.74 7.46 12.63
CA GLY A 82 8.85 6.53 12.80
C GLY A 82 9.31 5.80 11.53
N VAL A 83 8.54 5.85 10.42
CA VAL A 83 9.03 5.39 9.11
C VAL A 83 10.25 6.21 8.65
N ALA A 84 10.25 7.53 8.91
CA ALA A 84 11.33 8.40 8.47
C ALA A 84 12.70 8.01 9.07
N SER A 85 12.75 7.56 10.33
CA SER A 85 14.00 7.14 10.96
C SER A 85 14.56 5.86 10.33
N ARG A 86 13.69 4.91 9.92
CA ARG A 86 14.11 3.69 9.21
C ARG A 86 14.67 4.00 7.84
N LEU A 87 14.00 4.89 7.10
CA LEU A 87 14.50 5.36 5.80
C LEU A 87 15.87 6.05 5.96
N SER A 88 16.03 6.92 6.95
CA SER A 88 17.32 7.56 7.24
C SER A 88 18.42 6.57 7.63
N ALA A 89 18.07 5.42 8.20
CA ALA A 89 18.99 4.32 8.49
C ALA A 89 19.31 3.44 7.27
N GLY A 90 18.79 3.77 6.07
CA GLY A 90 19.01 3.01 4.85
C GLY A 90 18.08 1.81 4.68
N GLN A 91 17.07 1.65 5.55
CA GLN A 91 16.12 0.55 5.47
C GLN A 91 14.90 0.96 4.63
N ASP A 92 14.61 0.22 3.56
CA ASP A 92 13.39 0.42 2.76
C ASP A 92 12.13 0.12 3.59
N ALA A 93 11.07 0.88 3.35
CA ALA A 93 9.78 0.72 4.03
C ALA A 93 8.64 0.49 3.03
N LEU A 94 7.92 -0.62 3.16
CA LEU A 94 6.81 -1.02 2.30
C LEU A 94 5.46 -0.69 2.95
N ALA A 95 4.66 0.18 2.32
CA ALA A 95 3.37 0.61 2.84
C ALA A 95 2.23 0.45 1.83
N ASN A 96 1.08 -0.03 2.29
CA ASN A 96 -0.16 0.03 1.54
C ASN A 96 -0.64 1.49 1.50
N LEU A 97 -0.86 2.07 0.32
CA LEU A 97 -1.17 3.49 0.19
C LEU A 97 -2.37 3.75 -0.73
N SER A 98 -3.06 4.88 -0.50
CA SER A 98 -3.99 5.42 -1.48
C SER A 98 -3.23 6.05 -2.65
N ARG A 99 -3.73 5.87 -3.87
CA ARG A 99 -3.18 6.56 -5.05
C ARG A 99 -3.25 8.08 -4.92
N SER A 100 -4.27 8.61 -4.23
CA SER A 100 -4.39 10.05 -3.95
C SER A 100 -3.25 10.60 -3.09
N MET A 101 -2.58 9.75 -2.31
CA MET A 101 -1.50 10.16 -1.40
C MET A 101 -0.12 10.10 -2.03
N LEU A 102 0.00 9.64 -3.28
CA LEU A 102 1.31 9.52 -3.93
C LEU A 102 2.00 10.88 -4.12
N GLY A 103 1.23 11.93 -4.43
CA GLY A 103 1.77 13.29 -4.53
C GLY A 103 2.34 13.77 -3.19
N THR A 104 1.57 13.65 -2.11
CA THR A 104 2.02 14.00 -0.76
C THR A 104 3.20 13.16 -0.31
N ALA A 105 3.19 11.85 -0.57
CA ALA A 105 4.31 10.96 -0.26
C ALA A 105 5.61 11.41 -0.96
N ALA A 106 5.53 11.82 -2.23
CA ALA A 106 6.68 12.35 -2.97
C ALA A 106 7.16 13.71 -2.47
N SER A 107 6.33 14.48 -1.75
CA SER A 107 6.74 15.72 -1.08
C SER A 107 7.33 15.47 0.32
N VAL A 108 6.98 14.38 0.97
CA VAL A 108 7.42 14.04 2.34
C VAL A 108 8.68 13.19 2.36
N PHE A 109 8.79 12.22 1.44
CA PHE A 109 9.91 11.30 1.38
C PHE A 109 10.82 11.61 0.20
N ALA A 110 12.13 11.59 0.45
CA ALA A 110 13.14 11.90 -0.56
C ALA A 110 13.14 10.90 -1.72
N GLU A 111 12.93 9.60 -1.42
CA GLU A 111 12.84 8.56 -2.43
C GLU A 111 11.53 7.76 -2.29
N VAL A 112 10.70 7.82 -3.33
CA VAL A 112 9.44 7.06 -3.43
C VAL A 112 9.48 6.13 -4.62
N HIS A 113 9.19 4.85 -4.40
CA HIS A 113 8.99 3.85 -5.46
C HIS A 113 7.58 3.28 -5.35
N VAL A 114 6.78 3.38 -6.39
CA VAL A 114 5.39 2.90 -6.40
C VAL A 114 5.32 1.51 -7.04
N LEU A 115 4.74 0.57 -6.32
CA LEU A 115 4.27 -0.70 -6.88
C LEU A 115 2.78 -0.58 -7.19
N SER A 116 2.45 -0.47 -8.48
CA SER A 116 1.08 -0.37 -8.96
C SER A 116 0.57 -1.77 -9.32
N ILE A 117 -0.15 -2.38 -8.39
CA ILE A 117 -0.71 -3.72 -8.55
C ILE A 117 -2.03 -3.61 -9.30
N THR A 118 -2.14 -4.34 -10.41
CA THR A 118 -3.33 -4.47 -11.25
C THR A 118 -3.72 -5.93 -11.39
N ALA A 119 -4.94 -6.19 -11.85
CA ALA A 119 -5.38 -7.50 -12.29
C ALA A 119 -6.48 -7.30 -13.34
N SER A 120 -6.75 -8.31 -14.16
CA SER A 120 -7.82 -8.23 -15.15
C SER A 120 -9.17 -8.03 -14.46
N PRO A 121 -10.13 -7.36 -15.11
CA PRO A 121 -11.48 -7.17 -14.56
C PRO A 121 -12.14 -8.48 -14.15
N GLU A 122 -11.93 -9.56 -14.91
CA GLU A 122 -12.49 -10.89 -14.66
C GLU A 122 -11.91 -11.50 -13.37
N VAL A 123 -10.58 -11.41 -13.20
CA VAL A 123 -9.91 -11.89 -11.98
C VAL A 123 -10.33 -11.07 -10.76
N LEU A 124 -10.46 -9.76 -10.89
CA LEU A 124 -10.96 -8.89 -9.82
C LEU A 124 -12.41 -9.22 -9.45
N ALA A 125 -13.28 -9.42 -10.44
CA ALA A 125 -14.67 -9.80 -10.23
C ALA A 125 -14.76 -11.12 -9.46
N GLN A 126 -14.02 -12.14 -9.92
CA GLN A 126 -13.98 -13.45 -9.26
C GLN A 126 -13.50 -13.33 -7.81
N ARG A 127 -12.37 -12.66 -7.58
CA ARG A 127 -11.81 -12.49 -6.22
C ARG A 127 -12.72 -11.70 -5.28
N LEU A 128 -13.49 -10.74 -5.80
CA LEU A 128 -14.47 -10.01 -5.00
C LEU A 128 -15.69 -10.89 -4.70
N ALA A 129 -16.17 -11.66 -5.68
CA ALA A 129 -17.27 -12.60 -5.48
C ALA A 129 -16.91 -13.69 -4.45
N ASP A 130 -15.71 -14.27 -4.53
CA ASP A 130 -15.22 -15.33 -3.63
C ASP A 130 -15.13 -14.87 -2.16
N ARG A 131 -15.03 -13.56 -1.91
CA ARG A 131 -15.03 -13.01 -0.53
C ARG A 131 -16.41 -13.04 0.11
N GLY A 132 -17.47 -13.08 -0.70
CA GLY A 132 -18.87 -13.16 -0.24
C GLY A 132 -19.38 -11.94 0.52
N ARG A 133 -18.70 -10.78 0.43
CA ARG A 133 -19.08 -9.55 1.16
C ARG A 133 -19.77 -8.49 0.30
N GLU A 134 -19.79 -8.70 -1.01
CA GLU A 134 -20.25 -7.73 -2.00
C GLU A 134 -21.35 -8.33 -2.89
N THR A 135 -22.38 -7.53 -3.21
CA THR A 135 -23.37 -7.92 -4.23
C THR A 135 -22.76 -7.81 -5.63
N PRO A 136 -23.35 -8.44 -6.67
CA PRO A 136 -22.90 -8.24 -8.05
C PRO A 136 -22.87 -6.77 -8.48
N ALA A 137 -23.82 -5.97 -7.99
CA ALA A 137 -23.86 -4.52 -8.23
C ALA A 137 -22.68 -3.79 -7.56
N ASP A 138 -22.32 -4.17 -6.33
CA ASP A 138 -21.15 -3.62 -5.63
C ASP A 138 -19.84 -3.96 -6.34
N VAL A 139 -19.72 -5.19 -6.86
CA VAL A 139 -18.56 -5.63 -7.65
C VAL A 139 -18.45 -4.80 -8.92
N ALA A 140 -19.53 -4.66 -9.69
CA ALA A 140 -19.55 -3.85 -10.90
C ALA A 140 -19.19 -2.37 -10.61
N ALA A 141 -19.78 -1.78 -9.56
CA ALA A 141 -19.48 -0.41 -9.15
C ALA A 141 -18.01 -0.23 -8.76
N ARG A 142 -17.37 -1.23 -8.15
CA ARG A 142 -15.94 -1.19 -7.81
C ARG A 142 -15.05 -1.31 -9.03
N LEU A 143 -15.40 -2.15 -10.00
CA LEU A 143 -14.65 -2.32 -11.25
C LEU A 143 -14.73 -1.05 -12.12
N ALA A 144 -15.84 -0.33 -12.08
CA ALA A 144 -16.03 0.93 -12.82
C ALA A 144 -15.28 2.13 -12.20
N ARG A 145 -14.70 2.01 -11.00
CA ARG A 145 -13.98 3.12 -10.37
C ARG A 145 -12.69 3.44 -11.10
N THR A 146 -12.65 4.60 -11.73
CA THR A 146 -11.41 5.16 -12.27
C THR A 146 -10.50 5.61 -11.13
N ALA A 147 -9.30 5.04 -11.07
CA ALA A 147 -8.29 5.51 -10.13
C ALA A 147 -7.69 6.85 -10.60
N PRO A 148 -7.29 7.75 -9.68
CA PRO A 148 -6.59 8.98 -10.06
C PRO A 148 -5.39 8.71 -10.98
N PRO A 149 -4.95 9.68 -11.80
CA PRO A 149 -3.71 9.54 -12.55
C PRO A 149 -2.53 9.38 -11.60
N MET A 150 -1.46 8.71 -12.06
CA MET A 150 -0.21 8.65 -11.31
C MET A 150 0.46 10.04 -11.32
N PRO A 151 1.05 10.49 -10.21
CA PRO A 151 1.81 11.73 -10.21
C PRO A 151 3.03 11.62 -11.13
N GLN A 152 3.40 12.72 -11.76
CA GLN A 152 4.63 12.80 -12.57
C GLN A 152 5.87 12.74 -11.67
N GLY A 153 6.98 12.27 -12.22
CA GLY A 153 8.28 12.26 -11.52
C GLY A 153 8.46 11.16 -10.48
N VAL A 154 7.43 10.35 -10.20
CA VAL A 154 7.53 9.20 -9.29
C VAL A 154 7.89 7.93 -10.07
N ARG A 155 8.82 7.13 -9.55
CA ARG A 155 9.14 5.83 -10.13
C ARG A 155 7.99 4.87 -9.89
N VAL A 156 7.40 4.33 -10.96
CA VAL A 156 6.28 3.39 -10.89
C VAL A 156 6.64 2.08 -11.57
N THR A 157 6.44 0.97 -10.88
CA THR A 157 6.48 -0.39 -11.45
C THR A 157 5.04 -0.92 -11.53
N GLN A 158 4.60 -1.26 -12.74
CA GLN A 158 3.32 -1.92 -12.95
C GLN A 158 3.48 -3.42 -12.72
N ILE A 159 2.60 -4.02 -11.93
CA ILE A 159 2.61 -5.46 -11.62
C ILE A 159 1.23 -6.02 -11.90
N ASN A 160 1.15 -6.93 -12.86
CA ASN A 160 -0.09 -7.64 -13.17
C ASN A 160 -0.22 -8.89 -12.29
N ASN A 161 -1.08 -8.82 -11.28
CA ASN A 161 -1.40 -9.90 -10.36
C ASN A 161 -2.63 -10.71 -10.81
N SER A 162 -2.80 -10.92 -12.11
CA SER A 162 -3.82 -11.83 -12.65
C SER A 162 -3.40 -13.30 -12.61
N GLY A 163 -2.09 -13.56 -12.68
CA GLY A 163 -1.50 -14.91 -12.69
C GLY A 163 -1.07 -15.39 -11.31
N ALA A 164 0.03 -16.14 -11.26
CA ALA A 164 0.58 -16.66 -10.02
C ALA A 164 1.16 -15.52 -9.16
N LEU A 165 0.98 -15.62 -7.84
CA LEU A 165 1.52 -14.64 -6.89
C LEU A 165 3.05 -14.55 -6.99
N ALA A 166 3.73 -15.67 -7.22
CA ALA A 166 5.17 -15.74 -7.37
C ALA A 166 5.70 -14.85 -8.51
N ASP A 167 4.98 -14.77 -9.63
CA ASP A 167 5.38 -13.92 -10.77
C ASP A 167 5.30 -12.44 -10.41
N SER A 168 4.26 -12.06 -9.67
CA SER A 168 4.09 -10.68 -9.18
C SER A 168 5.19 -10.28 -8.20
N VAL A 169 5.57 -11.20 -7.30
CA VAL A 169 6.65 -10.99 -6.33
C VAL A 169 8.00 -10.92 -7.03
N ALA A 170 8.28 -11.82 -7.97
CA ALA A 170 9.51 -11.80 -8.77
C ALA A 170 9.66 -10.48 -9.54
N THR A 171 8.58 -10.01 -10.17
CA THR A 171 8.56 -8.71 -10.88
C THR A 171 8.87 -7.55 -9.93
N ALA A 172 8.25 -7.53 -8.75
CA ALA A 172 8.51 -6.50 -7.74
C ALA A 172 9.96 -6.54 -7.23
N LEU A 173 10.50 -7.73 -6.95
CA LEU A 173 11.88 -7.88 -6.49
C LEU A 173 12.89 -7.44 -7.54
N ALA A 174 12.71 -7.84 -8.80
CA ALA A 174 13.59 -7.44 -9.89
C ALA A 174 13.59 -5.91 -10.09
N ALA A 175 12.44 -5.25 -9.91
CA ALA A 175 12.33 -3.81 -10.04
C ALA A 175 12.92 -3.04 -8.84
N LEU A 176 12.75 -3.56 -7.62
CA LEU A 176 13.24 -2.92 -6.39
C LEU A 176 14.72 -3.21 -6.13
N TYR A 177 15.19 -4.39 -6.49
CA TYR A 177 16.49 -4.94 -6.14
C TYR A 177 17.09 -5.68 -7.34
N PRO A 178 17.38 -4.97 -8.44
CA PRO A 178 17.99 -5.59 -9.61
C PRO A 178 19.32 -6.25 -9.20
N ALA A 179 19.58 -7.44 -9.74
CA ALA A 179 20.87 -8.09 -9.56
C ALA A 179 21.98 -7.14 -10.01
N LYS A 180 23.03 -7.00 -9.20
CA LYS A 180 24.24 -6.30 -9.64
C LYS A 180 24.86 -7.15 -10.75
N VAL A 181 24.96 -6.58 -11.95
CA VAL A 181 25.73 -7.15 -13.07
C VAL A 181 27.20 -7.11 -12.72
#